data_AF-G0QXK8-F1
#
_entry.id   AF-G0QXK8-F1
#
_cell.length_a   1.000
_cell.length_b   1.000
_cell.length_c   1.000
_cell.angle_alpha   90.00
_cell.angle_beta   90.00
_cell.angle_gamma   90.00
#
_symmetry.space_group_name_H-M   'P 1'
#
loop_
_entity.id
_entity.type
_entity.pdbx_description
1 polymer ?
#
loop_
_entity_poly.entity_id
_entity_poly.type
_entity_poly.pdbx_seq_one_letter_code
_entity_poly.pdbx_strand_id
1 'polypeptide(L)'
;MLTVVNLKNNIYPLSTACSKWIVPNYLRNEGEQNSDLHIFLTGEYQSSNVFASATACVLDPRPTFGRIILNTGLFNGRNMTPRQFSTLTSVIIHETLHILGFQYAQYRYFIDRTTFLRTPKVKEVTKEIFGCQEAEGMQLENVTYSVSSLSHWERTIFPNELMQTTVLSGQVFLSKLTLALLEDTGFYESVNYEMAYEWYINCFYWYIFGIMHV
;
A
#
# COMPACT_ATOMS: atom_id res chain seq x y z
N MET A 1 -4.86 11.97 -7.05
CA MET A 1 -5.45 10.92 -6.19
C MET A 1 -5.58 11.38 -4.76
N LEU A 2 -4.47 11.78 -4.14
CA LEU A 2 -4.40 12.17 -2.74
C LEU A 2 -3.94 13.62 -2.68
N THR A 3 -4.55 14.43 -1.83
CA THR A 3 -4.07 15.78 -1.54
C THR A 3 -3.55 15.82 -0.11
N VAL A 4 -2.63 16.74 0.16
CA VAL A 4 -1.94 16.85 1.44
C VAL A 4 -1.83 18.30 1.85
N VAL A 5 -1.84 18.54 3.15
CA VAL A 5 -1.43 19.83 3.69
C VAL A 5 0.04 20.05 3.37
N ASN A 6 0.34 21.19 2.75
CA ASN A 6 1.68 21.57 2.36
C ASN A 6 2.56 21.79 3.61
N LEU A 7 3.71 21.12 3.63
CA LEU A 7 4.71 21.33 4.67
C LEU A 7 5.50 22.61 4.33
N LYS A 8 5.39 23.64 5.16
CA LYS A 8 6.03 24.94 4.93
C LYS A 8 7.57 24.91 5.00
N ASN A 9 8.15 23.80 5.47
CA ASN A 9 9.58 23.63 5.68
C ASN A 9 10.12 22.54 4.75
N ASN A 10 11.43 22.60 4.49
CA ASN A 10 12.12 21.55 3.75
C ASN A 10 11.98 20.23 4.48
N ILE A 11 11.82 19.15 3.72
CA ILE A 11 11.79 17.80 4.27
C ILE A 11 13.19 17.20 4.25
N TYR A 12 13.55 16.46 5.29
CA TYR A 12 14.90 15.88 5.42
C TYR A 12 14.84 14.35 5.61
N PRO A 13 15.76 13.59 4.99
CA PRO A 13 15.84 12.13 5.11
C PRO A 13 16.57 11.69 6.39
N LEU A 14 16.23 12.25 7.55
CA LEU A 14 16.94 12.02 8.84
C LEU A 14 16.52 10.70 9.50
N SER A 15 16.68 9.59 8.79
CA SER A 15 16.34 8.26 9.31
C SER A 15 17.32 7.20 8.83
N THR A 16 17.74 6.32 9.75
CA THR A 16 18.52 5.12 9.40
C THR A 16 17.71 4.17 8.52
N ALA A 17 16.38 4.22 8.56
CA ALA A 17 15.54 3.46 7.63
C ALA A 17 15.80 3.87 6.17
N CYS A 18 16.28 5.10 5.92
CA CYS A 18 16.72 5.58 4.60
C CYS A 18 18.21 5.34 4.29
N SER A 19 19.00 4.89 5.28
CA SER A 19 20.47 4.80 5.19
C SER A 19 21.04 3.65 4.34
N LYS A 20 20.22 2.72 3.83
CA LYS A 20 20.65 1.78 2.79
C LYS A 20 21.02 2.48 1.47
N TRP A 21 20.78 3.79 1.37
CA TRP A 21 21.11 4.59 0.21
C TRP A 21 22.15 5.67 0.56
N ILE A 22 23.01 6.00 -0.40
CA ILE A 22 23.89 7.16 -0.30
C ILE A 22 23.03 8.39 -0.55
N VAL A 23 22.40 8.91 0.51
CA VAL A 23 21.71 10.21 0.44
C VAL A 23 22.72 11.28 0.00
N PRO A 24 22.47 12.09 -1.04
CA PRO A 24 23.31 13.22 -1.39
C PRO A 24 23.48 14.17 -0.21
N ASN A 25 24.67 14.76 -0.10
CA ASN A 25 24.95 15.70 1.00
C ASN A 25 23.98 16.90 0.99
N TYR A 26 23.53 17.36 -0.18
CA TYR A 26 22.57 18.46 -0.26
C TYR A 26 21.24 18.10 0.42
N LEU A 27 20.68 16.90 0.21
CA LEU A 27 19.45 16.47 0.88
C LEU A 27 19.60 16.35 2.40
N ARG A 28 20.80 16.02 2.89
CA ARG A 28 21.08 15.98 4.33
C ARG A 28 21.21 17.37 4.95
N ASN A 29 21.82 18.30 4.24
CA ASN A 29 22.20 19.61 4.78
C ASN A 29 21.12 20.67 4.52
N GLU A 30 20.56 20.68 3.32
CA GLU A 30 19.62 21.69 2.83
C GLU A 30 18.18 21.18 2.85
N GLY A 31 17.99 19.86 2.73
CA GLY A 31 16.66 19.24 2.62
C GLY A 31 16.08 19.40 1.20
N GLU A 32 14.91 18.81 0.97
CA GLU A 32 14.19 18.95 -0.29
C GLU A 32 13.10 20.03 -0.16
N GLN A 33 13.04 20.94 -1.14
CA GLN A 33 12.08 22.04 -1.18
C GLN A 33 10.89 21.66 -2.06
N ASN A 34 9.70 22.21 -1.77
CA ASN A 34 8.50 22.01 -2.58
C ASN A 34 8.17 20.52 -2.87
N SER A 35 8.52 19.64 -1.94
CA SER A 35 8.28 18.21 -2.04
C SER A 35 7.47 17.73 -0.85
N ASP A 36 6.37 17.05 -1.15
CA ASP A 36 5.51 16.42 -0.14
C ASP A 36 5.98 15.01 0.22
N LEU A 37 6.59 14.31 -0.74
CA LEU A 37 7.08 12.94 -0.62
C LEU A 37 8.20 12.72 -1.63
N HIS A 38 9.35 12.26 -1.16
CA HIS A 38 10.49 11.89 -1.99
C HIS A 38 10.72 10.37 -1.90
N ILE A 39 10.67 9.67 -3.04
CA ILE A 39 10.83 8.21 -3.09
C ILE A 39 12.14 7.87 -3.80
N PHE A 40 13.03 7.14 -3.11
CA PHE A 40 14.21 6.57 -3.72
C PHE A 40 13.89 5.20 -4.33
N LEU A 41 14.07 5.06 -5.64
CA LEU A 41 13.94 3.78 -6.35
C LEU A 41 15.33 3.24 -6.69
N THR A 42 15.62 2.01 -6.25
CA THR A 42 16.91 1.34 -6.53
C THR A 42 16.69 -0.11 -6.95
N GLY A 43 17.72 -0.73 -7.52
CA GLY A 43 17.74 -2.15 -7.85
C GLY A 43 18.88 -2.89 -7.13
N GLU A 44 18.56 -3.97 -6.45
CA GLU A 44 19.53 -4.85 -5.78
C GLU A 44 19.27 -6.30 -6.17
N TYR A 45 20.32 -7.09 -6.39
CA TYR A 45 20.16 -8.52 -6.66
C TYR A 45 19.78 -9.23 -5.38
N GLN A 46 18.67 -9.96 -5.39
CA GLN A 46 18.23 -10.80 -4.29
C GLN A 46 17.88 -12.19 -4.80
N SER A 47 18.26 -13.23 -4.06
CA SER A 47 17.93 -14.62 -4.39
C SER A 47 16.49 -15.02 -3.96
N SER A 48 15.74 -14.09 -3.37
CA SER A 48 14.35 -14.31 -2.95
C SER A 48 13.39 -14.23 -4.13
N ASN A 49 12.19 -14.76 -3.95
CA ASN A 49 11.08 -14.62 -4.91
C ASN A 49 10.25 -13.34 -4.70
N VAL A 50 10.79 -12.38 -3.94
CA VAL A 50 10.13 -11.10 -3.68
C VAL A 50 10.54 -10.12 -4.77
N PHE A 51 9.57 -9.54 -5.47
CA PHE A 51 9.82 -8.65 -6.61
C PHE A 51 10.36 -7.29 -6.20
N ALA A 52 9.86 -6.74 -5.11
CA ALA A 52 10.31 -5.48 -4.55
C ALA A 52 10.02 -5.41 -3.06
N SER A 53 10.60 -4.43 -2.38
CA SER A 53 10.26 -4.10 -1.00
C SER A 53 10.29 -2.60 -0.81
N ALA A 54 9.38 -2.09 0.00
CA ALA A 54 9.33 -0.68 0.32
C ALA A 54 9.14 -0.37 1.79
N THR A 55 9.52 0.86 2.14
CA THR A 55 9.31 1.39 3.48
C THR A 55 9.19 2.91 3.42
N ALA A 56 8.29 3.46 4.23
CA ALA A 56 8.32 4.87 4.57
C ALA A 56 9.49 5.09 5.53
N CYS A 57 10.50 5.85 5.09
CA CYS A 57 11.69 6.13 5.89
C CYS A 57 11.45 7.14 7.00
N VAL A 58 10.69 8.18 6.68
CA VAL A 58 10.45 9.36 7.53
C VAL A 58 8.96 9.62 7.55
N LEU A 59 8.43 9.78 8.76
CA LEU A 59 7.04 10.06 9.05
C LEU A 59 6.97 11.33 9.90
N ASP A 60 6.62 12.46 9.28
CA ASP A 60 6.51 13.76 9.95
C ASP A 60 5.62 14.75 9.19
N PRO A 61 4.36 14.97 9.59
CA PRO A 61 3.52 14.04 10.37
C PRO A 61 3.05 12.85 9.54
N ARG A 62 3.30 12.88 8.23
CA ARG A 62 2.95 11.86 7.23
C ARG A 62 4.22 11.39 6.51
N PRO A 63 4.15 10.36 5.63
CA PRO A 63 5.31 9.92 4.89
C PRO A 63 5.88 11.06 4.04
N THR A 64 7.14 11.42 4.28
CA THR A 64 7.87 12.46 3.51
C THR A 64 9.06 11.89 2.75
N PHE A 65 9.61 10.78 3.22
CA PHE A 65 10.59 9.99 2.47
C PHE A 65 10.21 8.53 2.45
N GLY A 66 10.37 7.89 1.30
CA GLY A 66 10.22 6.46 1.12
C GLY A 66 11.34 5.86 0.29
N ARG A 67 11.47 4.54 0.34
CA ARG A 67 12.36 3.79 -0.55
C ARG A 67 11.65 2.58 -1.11
N ILE A 68 11.91 2.29 -2.38
CA ILE A 68 11.57 1.05 -3.06
C ILE A 68 12.87 0.39 -3.54
N ILE A 69 13.07 -0.88 -3.20
CA ILE A 69 14.16 -1.72 -3.71
C ILE A 69 13.56 -2.76 -4.63
N LEU A 70 13.89 -2.71 -5.92
CA LEU A 70 13.54 -3.72 -6.92
C LEU A 70 14.53 -4.88 -6.87
N ASN A 71 14.03 -6.11 -6.92
CA ASN A 71 14.86 -7.29 -7.01
C ASN A 71 15.33 -7.53 -8.46
N THR A 72 16.61 -7.25 -8.73
CA THR A 72 17.19 -7.44 -10.08
C THR A 72 17.45 -8.90 -10.43
N GLY A 73 17.33 -9.82 -9.47
CA GLY A 73 17.33 -11.27 -9.72
C GLY A 73 16.06 -11.75 -10.45
N LEU A 74 14.95 -11.01 -10.32
CA LEU A 74 13.67 -11.31 -10.99
C LEU A 74 13.40 -10.39 -12.19
N PHE A 75 14.05 -9.23 -12.24
CA PHE A 75 13.96 -8.28 -13.34
C PHE A 75 15.33 -7.87 -13.85
N ASN A 76 15.70 -8.33 -15.04
CA ASN A 76 17.02 -8.03 -15.61
C ASN A 76 17.08 -6.65 -16.34
N GLY A 77 16.03 -5.83 -16.23
CA GLY A 77 15.99 -4.43 -16.69
C GLY A 77 16.13 -4.17 -18.20
N ARG A 78 16.50 -5.17 -19.00
CA ARG A 78 16.78 -5.06 -20.44
C ARG A 78 15.77 -5.88 -21.24
N ASN A 79 15.14 -5.25 -22.23
CA ASN A 79 14.17 -5.86 -23.16
C ASN A 79 12.98 -6.56 -22.47
N MET A 80 12.23 -5.82 -21.66
CA MET A 80 10.99 -6.33 -21.08
C MET A 80 9.88 -6.46 -22.12
N THR A 81 9.15 -7.57 -22.08
CA THR A 81 7.86 -7.68 -22.78
C THR A 81 6.85 -6.69 -22.17
N PRO A 82 5.80 -6.28 -22.93
CA PRO A 82 4.74 -5.41 -22.39
C PRO A 82 4.10 -5.96 -21.10
N ARG A 83 3.97 -7.28 -20.98
CA ARG A 83 3.45 -7.94 -19.78
C ARG A 83 4.39 -7.78 -18.58
N GLN A 84 5.69 -7.98 -18.78
CA GLN A 84 6.68 -7.79 -17.71
C GLN A 84 6.75 -6.33 -17.27
N PHE A 85 6.69 -5.38 -18.21
CA PHE A 85 6.64 -3.96 -17.89
C PHE A 85 5.38 -3.61 -17.06
N SER A 86 4.20 -4.08 -17.48
CA SER A 86 2.95 -3.89 -16.73
C SER A 86 3.01 -4.49 -15.32
N THR A 87 3.62 -5.67 -15.19
CA THR A 87 3.84 -6.33 -13.89
C THR A 87 4.73 -5.47 -13.00
N LEU A 88 5.86 -5.01 -13.52
CA LEU A 88 6.79 -4.15 -12.77
C LEU A 88 6.14 -2.83 -12.35
N THR A 89 5.36 -2.20 -13.25
CA THR A 89 4.60 -0.99 -12.92
C THR A 89 3.62 -1.24 -11.79
N SER A 90 2.87 -2.35 -11.83
CA SER A 90 1.93 -2.72 -10.77
C SER A 90 2.64 -2.95 -9.43
N VAL A 91 3.80 -3.63 -9.45
CA VAL A 91 4.65 -3.81 -8.26
C VAL A 91 5.13 -2.47 -7.72
N ILE A 92 5.62 -1.55 -8.55
CA ILE A 92 6.05 -0.23 -8.08
C ILE A 92 4.89 0.55 -7.45
N ILE A 93 3.69 0.49 -8.04
CA ILE A 93 2.51 1.16 -7.48
C ILE A 93 2.13 0.53 -6.13
N HIS A 94 2.12 -0.80 -6.03
CA HIS A 94 1.90 -1.53 -4.78
C HIS A 94 2.87 -1.11 -3.66
N GLU A 95 4.16 -1.10 -3.96
CA GLU A 95 5.20 -0.65 -3.03
C GLU A 95 5.06 0.83 -2.66
N THR A 96 4.59 1.65 -3.59
CA THR A 96 4.30 3.07 -3.33
C THR A 96 3.11 3.20 -2.36
N LEU A 97 2.08 2.37 -2.47
CA LEU A 97 0.94 2.38 -1.55
C LEU A 97 1.35 1.99 -0.12
N HIS A 98 2.33 1.09 0.05
CA HIS A 98 2.93 0.84 1.36
C HIS A 98 3.59 2.09 1.96
N ILE A 99 4.37 2.82 1.15
CA ILE A 99 5.01 4.08 1.56
C ILE A 99 3.95 5.11 1.95
N LEU A 100 2.86 5.19 1.18
CA LEU A 100 1.77 6.15 1.38
C LEU A 100 1.00 5.89 2.69
N GLY A 101 0.97 4.66 3.20
CA GLY A 101 0.38 4.38 4.51
C GLY A 101 -0.35 3.06 4.61
N PHE A 102 -0.44 2.30 3.52
CA PHE A 102 -0.96 0.94 3.55
C PHE A 102 0.08 0.01 4.19
N GLN A 103 0.24 0.04 5.49
CA GLN A 103 1.14 -0.86 6.20
C GLN A 103 0.63 -1.08 7.63
N TYR A 104 0.81 -2.30 8.14
CA TYR A 104 0.33 -2.73 9.45
C TYR A 104 0.55 -1.69 10.56
N ALA A 105 1.71 -1.04 10.60
CA ALA A 105 2.06 -0.07 11.63
C ALA A 105 1.06 1.10 11.75
N GLN A 106 0.39 1.50 10.66
CA GLN A 106 -0.52 2.66 10.65
C GLN A 106 -1.89 2.35 11.25
N TYR A 107 -2.33 1.09 11.19
CA TYR A 107 -3.68 0.71 11.58
C TYR A 107 -3.73 -0.48 12.55
N ARG A 108 -2.59 -0.89 13.12
CA ARG A 108 -2.48 -2.06 14.02
C ARG A 108 -3.47 -2.10 15.19
N TYR A 109 -3.91 -0.94 15.67
CA TYR A 109 -4.85 -0.83 16.79
C TYR A 109 -6.32 -0.99 16.37
N PHE A 110 -6.60 -0.97 15.07
CA PHE A 110 -7.91 -1.16 14.47
C PHE A 110 -8.08 -2.57 13.89
N ILE A 111 -7.06 -3.43 14.05
CA ILE A 111 -7.11 -4.85 13.67
C ILE A 111 -7.60 -5.65 14.87
N ASP A 112 -8.65 -6.44 14.69
CA ASP A 112 -9.14 -7.35 15.73
C ASP A 112 -8.34 -8.68 15.75
N ARG A 113 -8.77 -9.63 16.59
CA ARG A 113 -8.09 -10.92 16.74
C ARG A 113 -8.20 -11.81 15.49
N THR A 114 -9.12 -11.51 14.58
CA THR A 114 -9.39 -12.28 13.37
C THR A 114 -8.85 -11.60 12.11
N THR A 115 -7.94 -10.64 12.28
CA THR A 115 -7.29 -9.85 11.22
C THR A 115 -8.23 -8.92 10.45
N PHE A 116 -9.42 -8.62 10.99
CA PHE A 116 -10.32 -7.63 10.40
C PHE A 116 -9.89 -6.22 10.76
N LEU A 117 -9.75 -5.40 9.73
CA LEU A 117 -9.49 -3.97 9.84
C LEU A 117 -10.81 -3.21 9.87
N ARG A 118 -11.08 -2.53 10.98
CA ARG A 118 -12.37 -1.88 11.28
C ARG A 118 -12.27 -0.36 11.39
N THR A 119 -11.43 0.27 10.57
CA THR A 119 -11.38 1.74 10.51
C THR A 119 -12.64 2.32 9.85
N PRO A 120 -13.03 3.57 10.16
CA PRO A 120 -14.33 4.12 9.77
C PRO A 120 -14.61 4.06 8.26
N LYS A 121 -13.68 4.53 7.43
CA LYS A 121 -13.86 4.60 5.98
C LYS A 121 -13.75 3.23 5.32
N VAL A 122 -12.85 2.36 5.81
CA VAL A 122 -12.80 0.94 5.38
C VAL A 122 -14.14 0.27 5.64
N LYS A 123 -14.74 0.43 6.82
CA LYS A 123 -16.07 -0.13 7.13
C LYS A 123 -17.14 0.41 6.19
N GLU A 124 -17.18 1.73 5.96
CA GLU A 124 -18.13 2.37 5.03
C GLU A 124 -18.03 1.78 3.62
N VAL A 125 -16.81 1.71 3.08
CA VAL A 125 -16.55 1.25 1.71
C VAL A 125 -16.73 -0.26 1.57
N THR A 126 -16.43 -1.08 2.59
CA THR A 126 -16.79 -2.50 2.54
C THR A 126 -18.30 -2.66 2.38
N LYS A 127 -19.11 -1.93 3.16
CA LYS A 127 -20.57 -2.01 3.04
C LYS A 127 -21.05 -1.64 1.64
N GLU A 128 -20.42 -0.66 1.01
CA GLU A 128 -20.69 -0.26 -0.37
C GLU A 128 -20.35 -1.39 -1.38
N ILE A 129 -19.10 -1.87 -1.37
CA ILE A 129 -18.59 -2.87 -2.33
C ILE A 129 -19.38 -4.18 -2.27
N PHE A 130 -19.74 -4.61 -1.06
CA PHE A 130 -20.50 -5.84 -0.85
C PHE A 130 -22.01 -5.60 -0.82
N GLY A 131 -22.50 -4.36 -0.78
CA GLY A 131 -23.92 -4.07 -0.58
C GLY A 131 -24.48 -4.70 0.71
N CYS A 132 -23.67 -4.76 1.77
CA CYS A 132 -23.92 -5.59 2.94
C CYS A 132 -23.80 -4.78 4.24
N GLN A 133 -24.92 -4.41 4.86
CA GLN A 133 -24.94 -3.47 5.99
C GLN A 133 -24.28 -4.01 7.27
N GLU A 134 -24.20 -5.34 7.38
CA GLU A 134 -23.55 -6.04 8.49
C GLU A 134 -22.03 -6.11 8.34
N ALA A 135 -21.47 -5.74 7.18
CA ALA A 135 -20.03 -5.72 7.00
C ALA A 135 -19.38 -4.68 7.94
N GLU A 136 -18.48 -5.15 8.81
CA GLU A 136 -17.89 -4.34 9.88
C GLU A 136 -16.49 -3.82 9.60
N GLY A 137 -15.90 -4.19 8.47
CA GLY A 137 -14.53 -3.87 8.12
C GLY A 137 -14.08 -4.70 6.92
N MET A 138 -12.79 -4.90 6.73
CA MET A 138 -12.26 -5.81 5.71
C MET A 138 -11.19 -6.70 6.31
N GLN A 139 -11.15 -7.97 5.89
CA GLN A 139 -10.10 -8.88 6.32
C GLN A 139 -8.76 -8.57 5.64
N LEU A 140 -7.71 -8.55 6.45
CA LEU A 140 -6.33 -8.54 6.00
C LEU A 140 -5.83 -9.97 5.81
N GLU A 141 -4.91 -10.14 4.86
CA GLU A 141 -4.26 -11.42 4.56
C GLU A 141 -3.70 -12.08 5.83
N ASN A 142 -4.06 -13.34 6.05
CA ASN A 142 -3.87 -14.02 7.32
C ASN A 142 -3.08 -15.33 7.24
N VAL A 143 -2.59 -15.75 6.06
CA VAL A 143 -1.92 -17.05 5.89
C VAL A 143 -0.74 -17.24 6.85
N THR A 144 0.07 -16.20 7.08
CA THR A 144 1.25 -16.29 7.95
C THR A 144 1.10 -15.57 9.28
N TYR A 145 0.03 -14.77 9.45
CA TYR A 145 -0.16 -13.83 10.58
C TYR A 145 1.04 -12.89 10.83
N SER A 146 1.97 -12.76 9.88
CA SER A 146 3.12 -11.87 9.99
C SER A 146 2.72 -10.42 9.72
N VAL A 147 3.55 -9.47 10.17
CA VAL A 147 3.40 -8.04 9.84
C VAL A 147 3.31 -7.80 8.33
N SER A 148 4.00 -8.63 7.54
CA SER A 148 3.94 -8.60 6.08
C SER A 148 2.55 -9.03 5.58
N SER A 149 1.99 -10.13 6.08
CA SER A 149 0.63 -10.56 5.70
C SER A 149 -0.41 -9.53 6.09
N LEU A 150 -0.34 -8.97 7.30
CA LEU A 150 -1.28 -7.94 7.78
C LEU A 150 -1.12 -6.57 7.08
N SER A 151 -0.20 -6.47 6.12
CA SER A 151 -0.04 -5.31 5.25
C SER A 151 -0.70 -5.49 3.88
N HIS A 152 -1.58 -6.48 3.71
CA HIS A 152 -2.28 -6.78 2.46
C HIS A 152 -3.75 -7.12 2.70
N TRP A 153 -4.61 -6.91 1.69
CA TRP A 153 -5.99 -7.42 1.71
C TRP A 153 -6.04 -8.94 1.52
N GLU A 154 -7.03 -9.59 2.16
CA GLU A 154 -7.29 -11.02 2.00
C GLU A 154 -7.74 -11.34 0.57
N ARG A 155 -6.90 -12.09 -0.14
CA ARG A 155 -7.07 -12.37 -1.58
C ARG A 155 -8.33 -13.17 -1.88
N THR A 156 -8.72 -14.09 -0.99
CA THR A 156 -9.91 -14.94 -1.21
C THR A 156 -11.22 -14.16 -1.15
N ILE A 157 -11.25 -13.04 -0.42
CA ILE A 157 -12.41 -12.16 -0.30
C ILE A 157 -12.37 -11.05 -1.36
N PHE A 158 -11.17 -10.59 -1.74
CA PHE A 158 -10.99 -9.46 -2.66
C PHE A 158 -9.96 -9.75 -3.77
N PRO A 159 -10.31 -10.61 -4.74
CA PRO A 159 -9.37 -11.11 -5.74
C PRO A 159 -9.06 -10.06 -6.81
N ASN A 160 -7.80 -9.99 -7.27
CA ASN A 160 -7.31 -9.02 -8.26
C ASN A 160 -7.24 -7.56 -7.74
N GLU A 161 -7.24 -7.35 -6.43
CA GLU A 161 -6.90 -6.04 -5.85
C GLU A 161 -5.38 -5.84 -5.87
N LEU A 162 -4.95 -4.59 -6.02
CA LEU A 162 -3.55 -4.20 -6.14
C LEU A 162 -2.69 -4.50 -4.90
N MET A 163 -3.26 -4.41 -3.70
CA MET A 163 -2.66 -4.59 -2.37
C MET A 163 -2.87 -6.00 -1.80
N GLN A 164 -3.02 -7.02 -2.65
CA GLN A 164 -2.93 -8.43 -2.23
C GLN A 164 -1.45 -8.88 -2.15
N THR A 165 -1.15 -9.96 -1.42
CA THR A 165 0.24 -10.43 -1.23
C THR A 165 0.90 -11.06 -2.48
N THR A 166 0.13 -11.45 -3.50
CA THR A 166 0.64 -12.20 -4.66
C THR A 166 0.65 -11.35 -5.92
N VAL A 167 1.79 -11.30 -6.61
CA VAL A 167 1.87 -10.75 -7.96
C VAL A 167 1.13 -11.67 -8.92
N LEU A 168 -0.08 -11.27 -9.31
CA LEU A 168 -0.89 -12.05 -10.23
C LEU A 168 -0.38 -11.91 -11.67
N SER A 169 -0.41 -13.03 -12.37
CA SER A 169 -0.28 -13.08 -13.83
C SER A 169 -1.59 -12.59 -14.49
N GLY A 170 -1.95 -11.33 -14.26
CA GLY A 170 -3.23 -10.75 -14.69
C GLY A 170 -3.30 -9.26 -14.41
N GLN A 171 -4.45 -8.64 -14.70
CA GLN A 171 -4.70 -7.26 -14.30
C GLN A 171 -5.00 -7.20 -12.80
N VAL A 172 -4.39 -6.25 -12.12
CA VAL A 172 -4.70 -5.87 -10.75
C VAL A 172 -5.29 -4.48 -10.75
N PHE A 173 -6.19 -4.21 -9.82
CA PHE A 173 -6.98 -2.98 -9.81
C PHE A 173 -6.85 -2.28 -8.47
N LEU A 174 -6.68 -0.96 -8.52
CA LEU A 174 -6.80 -0.11 -7.35
C LEU A 174 -8.28 0.00 -6.96
N SER A 175 -8.63 -0.44 -5.76
CA SER A 175 -9.99 -0.39 -5.25
C SER A 175 -10.28 0.87 -4.44
N LYS A 176 -11.58 1.18 -4.27
CA LYS A 176 -12.05 2.16 -3.29
C LYS A 176 -11.62 1.79 -1.87
N LEU A 177 -11.47 0.50 -1.58
CA LEU A 177 -11.11 0.01 -0.24
C LEU A 177 -9.68 0.38 0.15
N THR A 178 -8.74 0.28 -0.79
CA THR A 178 -7.36 0.76 -0.60
C THR A 178 -7.32 2.27 -0.41
N LEU A 179 -8.11 3.04 -1.17
CA LEU A 179 -8.22 4.48 -0.98
C LEU A 179 -8.84 4.87 0.36
N ALA A 180 -9.84 4.11 0.82
CA ALA A 180 -10.45 4.26 2.14
C ALA A 180 -9.46 4.06 3.27
N LEU A 181 -8.59 3.05 3.17
CA LEU A 181 -7.56 2.88 4.16
C LEU A 181 -6.57 4.04 4.18
N LEU A 182 -6.18 4.55 3.01
CA LEU A 182 -5.33 5.74 2.94
C LEU A 182 -6.00 6.96 3.57
N GLU A 183 -7.30 7.18 3.35
CA GLU A 183 -8.05 8.24 4.02
C GLU A 183 -8.06 8.08 5.55
N ASP A 184 -8.31 6.88 6.05
CA ASP A 184 -8.33 6.56 7.48
C ASP A 184 -6.96 6.74 8.16
N THR A 185 -5.85 6.83 7.42
CA THR A 185 -4.54 7.19 8.01
C THR A 185 -4.50 8.61 8.57
N GLY A 186 -5.38 9.50 8.08
CA GLY A 186 -5.34 10.92 8.40
C GLY A 186 -4.15 11.69 7.79
N PHE A 187 -3.36 11.06 6.91
CA PHE A 187 -2.23 11.73 6.24
C PHE A 187 -2.66 12.69 5.13
N TYR A 188 -3.85 12.47 4.57
CA TYR A 188 -4.33 13.16 3.37
C TYR A 188 -5.48 14.09 3.73
N GLU A 189 -5.47 15.29 3.14
CA GLU A 189 -6.54 16.26 3.30
C GLU A 189 -7.81 15.82 2.54
N SER A 190 -7.64 15.21 1.38
CA SER A 190 -8.72 14.56 0.65
C SER A 190 -8.21 13.43 -0.25
N VAL A 191 -9.09 12.47 -0.51
CA VAL A 191 -8.88 11.32 -1.39
C VAL A 191 -9.90 11.32 -2.52
N ASN A 192 -9.42 11.22 -3.76
CA ASN A 192 -10.27 11.14 -4.95
C ASN A 192 -10.59 9.69 -5.31
N TYR A 193 -11.80 9.25 -4.97
CA TYR A 193 -12.29 7.88 -5.23
C TYR A 193 -12.61 7.59 -6.69
N GLU A 194 -12.77 8.59 -7.57
CA GLU A 194 -12.98 8.41 -9.02
C GLU A 194 -11.79 7.72 -9.70
N MET A 195 -10.64 7.66 -9.02
CA MET A 195 -9.46 6.94 -9.50
C MET A 195 -9.49 5.44 -9.25
N ALA A 196 -10.39 4.97 -8.37
CA ALA A 196 -10.56 3.55 -8.13
C ALA A 196 -11.39 2.91 -9.24
N TYR A 197 -11.12 1.64 -9.50
CA TYR A 197 -12.00 0.82 -10.32
C TYR A 197 -13.31 0.56 -9.58
N GLU A 198 -14.41 0.51 -10.32
CA GLU A 198 -15.69 0.08 -9.78
C GLU A 198 -15.63 -1.41 -9.42
N TRP A 199 -16.04 -1.71 -8.19
CA TRP A 199 -16.14 -3.07 -7.68
C TRP A 199 -17.50 -3.22 -7.01
N TYR A 200 -18.28 -4.17 -7.51
CA TYR A 200 -19.53 -4.58 -6.90
C TYR A 200 -19.55 -6.11 -6.87
N ILE A 201 -19.57 -6.67 -5.66
CA ILE A 201 -19.57 -8.12 -5.46
C ILE A 201 -21.01 -8.56 -5.18
N ASN A 202 -21.41 -8.58 -3.91
CA ASN A 202 -22.77 -8.69 -3.35
C ASN A 202 -22.66 -9.24 -1.91
N CYS A 203 -23.75 -9.13 -1.15
CA CYS A 203 -23.75 -9.50 0.26
C CYS A 203 -23.74 -11.02 0.46
N PHE A 204 -24.21 -11.81 -0.51
CA PHE A 204 -24.09 -13.28 -0.43
C PHE A 204 -22.63 -13.74 -0.40
N TYR A 205 -21.75 -13.10 -1.17
CA TYR A 205 -20.32 -13.39 -1.13
C TYR A 205 -19.69 -13.04 0.22
N TRP A 206 -20.16 -11.96 0.87
CA TRP A 206 -19.76 -11.60 2.23
C TRP A 206 -20.10 -12.70 3.23
N TYR A 207 -21.30 -13.29 3.17
CA TYR A 207 -21.66 -14.40 4.07
C TYR A 207 -20.80 -15.64 3.88
N ILE A 208 -20.36 -15.92 2.65
CA ILE A 208 -19.50 -17.09 2.38
C ILE A 208 -18.07 -16.82 2.83
N PHE A 209 -17.47 -15.73 2.37
CA PHE A 209 -16.02 -15.53 2.54
C PHE A 209 -15.68 -14.50 3.63
N GLY A 210 -16.52 -13.50 3.85
CA GLY A 210 -16.31 -12.43 4.84
C GLY A 210 -16.67 -12.81 6.27
N ILE A 211 -17.51 -13.83 6.50
CA ILE A 211 -17.92 -14.23 7.87
C ILE A 211 -17.25 -15.52 8.34
N MET A 212 -16.82 -16.41 7.43
CA MET A 212 -16.17 -17.68 7.80
C MET A 212 -14.87 -17.52 8.60
N HIS A 213 -14.38 -16.29 8.76
CA HIS A 213 -13.18 -15.95 9.51
C HIS A 213 -13.41 -15.00 10.69
N VAL A 214 -14.65 -14.62 11.03
CA VAL A 214 -14.98 -13.78 12.21
C VAL A 214 -15.34 -14.64 13.41
#